data_AF-A0A357Y3H3-F1
#
_entry.id   AF-A0A357Y3H3-F1
#
_cell.length_a   1.000
_cell.length_b   1.000
_cell.length_c   1.000
_cell.angle_alpha   90.00
_cell.angle_beta   90.00
_cell.angle_gamma   90.00
#
_symmetry.space_group_name_H-M   'P 1'
#
loop_
_entity.id
_entity.type
_entity.pdbx_description
1 polymer ?
#
loop_
_entity_poly.entity_id
_entity_poly.type
_entity_poly.pdbx_seq_one_letter_code
_entity_poly.pdbx_strand_id
1 'polypeptide(L)' 'MGQEKYTAKTLAALQAAQQLAAMKYHQEITSAHTLLALAKEPEGLLATIFSDCQTDLP' A
#
# COMPACT_ATOMS: atom_id res chain seq x y z
N MET A 1 3.21 8.02 -15.93
CA MET A 1 3.26 6.56 -15.73
C MET A 1 2.04 5.97 -16.42
N GLY A 2 2.16 4.87 -17.15
CA GLY A 2 1.01 4.27 -17.86
C GLY A 2 0.06 3.60 -16.86
N GLN A 3 -0.76 4.39 -16.18
CA GLN A 3 -1.70 3.93 -15.15
C GLN A 3 -2.73 2.96 -15.72
N GLU A 4 -2.98 3.01 -17.03
CA GLU A 4 -3.86 2.08 -17.75
C GLU A 4 -3.42 0.61 -17.70
N LYS A 5 -2.19 0.32 -17.26
CA LYS A 5 -1.69 -1.06 -17.11
C LYS A 5 -2.04 -1.70 -15.76
N TYR A 6 -2.54 -0.91 -14.82
CA TYR A 6 -2.79 -1.38 -13.46
C TYR A 6 -4.27 -1.70 -13.25
N THR A 7 -4.52 -2.69 -12.39
CA THR A 7 -5.88 -2.96 -11.93
C THR A 7 -6.40 -1.79 -11.10
N ALA A 8 -7.73 -1.67 -10.98
CA ALA A 8 -8.34 -0.69 -10.11
C ALA A 8 -7.83 -0.79 -8.65
N LYS A 9 -7.61 -2.02 -8.15
CA LYS A 9 -7.10 -2.25 -6.79
C LYS A 9 -5.67 -1.73 -6.62
N THR A 10 -4.82 -1.94 -7.63
CA THR A 10 -3.46 -1.39 -7.63
C THR A 10 -3.45 0.14 -7.66
N LEU A 11 -4.32 0.75 -8.47
CA LEU A 11 -4.44 2.22 -8.52
C LEU A 11 -4.93 2.79 -7.18
N ALA A 12 -5.89 2.14 -6.52
CA ALA A 12 -6.36 2.53 -5.20
C ALA A 12 -5.23 2.47 -4.15
N ALA A 13 -4.42 1.41 -4.14
CA ALA A 13 -3.28 1.29 -3.24
C ALA A 13 -2.23 2.38 -3.47
N LEU A 14 -1.93 2.73 -4.73
CA LEU A 14 -1.02 3.83 -5.07
C LEU A 14 -1.56 5.18 -4.60
N GLN A 15 -2.86 5.41 -4.73
CA GLN A 15 -3.50 6.63 -4.26
C GLN A 15 -3.51 6.72 -2.73
N ALA A 16 -3.74 5.62 -2.03
CA ALA A 16 -3.62 5.55 -0.58
C ALA A 16 -2.17 5.80 -0.12
N ALA A 17 -1.17 5.28 -0.83
CA ALA A 17 0.25 5.54 -0.55
C ALA A 17 0.60 7.04 -0.67
N GLN A 18 0.06 7.72 -1.69
CA GLN A 18 0.20 9.17 -1.86
C GLN A 18 -0.40 9.94 -0.68
N GLN A 19 -1.60 9.56 -0.23
CA GLN A 19 -2.24 10.18 0.93
C GLN A 19 -1.43 9.97 2.22
N LEU A 20 -0.87 8.77 2.41
CA LEU A 20 -0.01 8.46 3.56
C LEU A 20 1.24 9.34 3.59
N ALA A 21 1.90 9.53 2.45
CA ALA A 21 3.06 10.43 2.35
C ALA A 21 2.67 11.88 2.66
N ALA A 22 1.56 12.36 2.09
CA ALA A 22 1.05 13.71 2.31
C ALA A 22 0.68 13.99 3.77
N MET A 23 -0.03 13.07 4.43
CA MET A 23 -0.41 13.19 5.85
C MET A 23 0.80 13.20 6.78
N LYS A 24 1.92 12.62 6.36
CA LYS A 24 3.19 12.60 7.11
C LYS A 24 4.15 13.71 6.70
N TYR A 25 3.75 14.59 5.77
CA TYR A 25 4.58 15.66 5.22
C TYR A 25 5.89 15.14 4.58
N HIS A 26 5.87 13.91 4.05
CA HIS A 26 7.00 13.34 3.34
C HIS A 26 7.00 13.84 1.89
N GLN A 27 8.12 14.38 1.43
CA GLN A 27 8.25 14.93 0.07
C GLN A 27 8.21 13.83 -1.00
N GLU A 28 8.66 12.62 -0.67
CA GLU A 28 8.72 11.51 -1.60
C GLU A 28 7.81 10.36 -1.19
N ILE A 29 7.16 9.76 -2.18
CA ILE A 29 6.43 8.51 -2.00
C ILE A 29 7.45 7.38 -2.08
N THR A 30 7.78 6.83 -0.93
CA THR A 30 8.65 5.65 -0.82
C THR A 30 7.86 4.34 -0.77
N SER A 31 8.55 3.21 -0.94
CA SER A 31 7.98 1.86 -0.83
C SER A 31 7.32 1.59 0.52
N ALA A 32 7.75 2.26 1.61
CA ALA A 32 7.12 2.13 2.92
C ALA A 32 5.66 2.62 2.92
N HIS A 33 5.35 3.69 2.19
CA HIS A 33 3.96 4.16 2.05
C HIS A 33 3.11 3.18 1.24
N THR A 34 3.68 2.61 0.17
CA THR A 34 3.01 1.60 -0.64
C THR A 34 2.74 0.34 0.15
N LEU A 35 3.73 -0.13 0.93
CA LEU A 35 3.57 -1.28 1.81
C LEU A 35 2.47 -1.04 2.84
N LEU A 36 2.48 0.11 3.52
CA LEU A 36 1.46 0.45 4.51
C LEU A 36 0.06 0.58 3.89
N ALA A 37 -0.05 1.14 2.67
CA ALA A 37 -1.32 1.20 1.95
C ALA A 37 -1.86 -0.20 1.63
N LEU A 38 -1.01 -1.10 1.16
CA LEU A 38 -1.39 -2.49 0.86
C LEU A 38 -1.71 -3.28 2.13
N ALA A 39 -1.00 -3.04 3.24
CA ALA A 39 -1.20 -3.71 4.52
C ALA A 39 -2.54 -3.33 5.17
N LYS A 40 -3.03 -2.11 4.92
CA LYS A 40 -4.30 -1.60 5.42
C LYS A 40 -5.51 -2.00 4.58
N GLU A 41 -5.30 -2.69 3.46
CA GLU A 41 -6.39 -3.20 2.63
C GLU A 41 -7.05 -4.41 3.32
N PRO A 42 -8.32 -4.33 3.77
CA PRO A 42 -8.94 -5.33 4.64
C PRO A 42 -9.11 -6.71 3.98
N GLU A 43 -9.13 -6.76 2.65
CA GLU A 43 -9.18 -7.99 1.85
C GLU A 43 -7.94 -8.10 0.94
N GLY A 44 -6.80 -7.61 1.45
CA GLY A 44 -5.51 -7.62 0.75
C GLY A 44 -4.75 -8.92 0.99
N LEU A 45 -3.96 -9.33 -0.02
CA LEU A 45 -3.10 -10.52 0.06
C LEU A 45 -2.05 -10.42 1.17
N LEU A 46 -1.66 -9.20 1.58
CA LEU A 46 -0.65 -9.01 2.62
C LEU A 46 -1.09 -9.52 3.98
N ALA A 47 -2.38 -9.52 4.31
CA ALA A 47 -2.86 -10.11 5.56
C ALA A 47 -2.56 -11.61 5.64
N THR A 48 -2.77 -12.33 4.53
CA THR A 48 -2.42 -13.76 4.43
C THR A 48 -0.91 -13.96 4.47
N ILE A 49 -0.14 -13.20 3.68
CA ILE A 49 1.32 -13.33 3.64
C ILE A 49 1.94 -13.10 5.02
N PHE A 50 1.51 -12.07 5.76
CA PHE A 50 2.04 -11.77 7.08
C PHE A 50 1.68 -12.85 8.11
N SER A 51 0.45 -13.38 8.04
CA SER A 51 0.02 -14.52 8.85
C SER A 51 0.90 -15.76 8.60
N ASP A 52 1.15 -16.10 7.33
CA ASP A 52 2.00 -17.23 6.95
C ASP A 52 3.46 -17.03 7.38
N CYS A 53 3.94 -15.78 7.35
CA CYS A 53 5.27 -15.41 7.83
C CYS A 53 5.36 -15.31 9.37
N GLN A 54 4.27 -15.56 10.10
CA GLN A 54 4.20 -15.44 11.56
C GLN A 54 4.62 -14.05 12.07
N THR A 55 4.23 -13.00 11.35
CA THR A 55 4.55 -11.61 11.68
C THR A 55 3.29 -10.74 11.69
N ASP A 56 3.28 -9.72 12.55
CA ASP A 56 2.15 -8.79 12.67
C ASP A 56 2.15 -7.74 11.54
N LEU A 57 0.96 -7.35 11.09
CA LEU A 57 0.79 -6.20 10.20
C LEU A 57 1.01 -4.88 10.98
N PRO A 58 1.59 -3.86 10.32
CA PRO A 58 1.86 -2.55 10.92
C PRO A 58 0.64 -1.63 11.08
#